data_AF-A0AAW0GCN2-F1
#
_entry.id   AF-A0AAW0GCN2-F1
#
_cell.length_a   1.000
_cell.length_b   1.000
_cell.length_c   1.000
_cell.angle_alpha   90.00
_cell.angle_beta   90.00
_cell.angle_gamma   90.00
#
_symmetry.space_group_name_H-M   'P 1'
#
loop_
_entity.id
_entity.type
_entity.pdbx_description
1 polymer ?
#
loop_
_entity_poly.entity_id
_entity_poly.type
_entity_poly.pdbx_seq_one_letter_code
_entity_poly.pdbx_strand_id
1 'polypeptide(L)'
;MTFLSQRHVITCKGVTGRSLNTVVVRYTRNERPSSSGTILVLAHAVGCHKEQWLPILERLWAIPGLDISEAWSVEGPNHGDALAYNKELLDEAFNALSDLSGYGQVLLGFINSGLLDYKHREVIAIVHSAGCQAAVHAASAFIRDGKTVPFTSIILLEPVFLSADVSNALLSRLVKPCAARKWQWKSREEAAQHVKKAFPWKSWHTDAAEVFLEYGMVHTFEGSQLKLPSHVEAACYPNTEAQVAGLMNLPSLCEAVPVHILFGARYDLVPKKIRDPFIASFRDKLTSLRWVEEAGHMLPQENPDGCVEALSAILRENAQGPEQRPKL
;
A
#
# COMPACT_ATOMS: atom_id res chain seq x y z
N MET A 1 4.48 14.24 15.87
CA MET A 1 5.27 13.70 14.75
C MET A 1 6.34 14.70 14.33
N THR A 2 7.60 14.31 14.40
CA THR A 2 8.79 15.10 14.02
C THR A 2 9.33 14.62 12.67
N PHE A 3 8.51 14.70 11.62
CA PHE A 3 8.96 14.48 10.23
C PHE A 3 8.69 15.73 9.42
N LEU A 4 9.58 16.02 8.49
CA LEU A 4 9.33 16.98 7.43
C LEU A 4 8.60 16.25 6.31
N SER A 5 7.51 16.84 5.82
CA SER A 5 6.75 16.31 4.68
C SER A 5 6.80 17.27 3.50
N GLN A 6 6.98 16.71 2.29
CA GLN A 6 6.90 17.44 1.03
C GLN A 6 5.87 16.75 0.14
N ARG A 7 4.85 17.51 -0.28
CA ARG A 7 3.73 17.00 -1.07
C ARG A 7 3.96 17.31 -2.55
N HIS A 8 3.75 16.30 -3.39
CA HIS A 8 3.86 16.37 -4.84
C HIS A 8 2.57 15.87 -5.48
N VAL A 9 2.18 16.48 -6.60
CA VAL A 9 1.11 15.98 -7.46
C VAL A 9 1.73 15.56 -8.77
N ILE A 10 1.44 14.34 -9.20
CA ILE A 10 2.02 13.75 -10.41
C ILE A 10 0.88 13.39 -11.34
N THR A 11 1.01 13.80 -12.60
CA THR A 11 0.11 13.42 -13.68
C THR A 11 0.79 12.39 -14.57
N CYS A 12 0.16 11.25 -14.78
CA CYS A 12 0.64 10.20 -15.68
C CYS A 12 -0.48 9.73 -16.62
N LYS A 13 -0.14 8.93 -17.63
CA LYS A 13 -1.16 8.29 -18.48
C LYS A 13 -1.76 7.09 -17.74
N GLY A 14 -3.08 7.02 -17.67
CA GLY A 14 -3.83 5.85 -17.21
C GLY A 14 -4.00 4.80 -18.30
N VAL A 15 -4.60 3.67 -17.92
CA VAL A 15 -4.81 2.50 -18.82
C VAL A 15 -5.67 2.85 -20.03
N THR A 16 -6.66 3.75 -19.86
CA THR A 16 -7.56 4.19 -20.93
C THR A 16 -6.98 5.31 -21.80
N GLY A 17 -5.70 5.67 -21.61
CA GLY A 17 -5.04 6.79 -22.27
C GLY A 17 -5.37 8.17 -21.68
N ARG A 18 -6.36 8.25 -20.78
CA ARG A 18 -6.69 9.47 -20.03
C ARG A 18 -5.64 9.76 -18.96
N SER A 19 -5.44 11.02 -18.62
CA SER A 19 -4.53 11.40 -17.53
C SER A 19 -5.07 10.96 -16.17
N LEU A 20 -4.18 10.43 -15.33
CA LEU A 20 -4.43 10.13 -13.92
C LEU A 20 -3.54 11.02 -13.06
N ASN A 21 -4.12 11.60 -12.02
CA ASN A 21 -3.38 12.32 -11.00
C ASN A 21 -3.16 11.43 -9.77
N THR A 22 -2.00 11.54 -9.13
CA THR A 22 -1.73 10.98 -7.81
C THR A 22 -1.09 12.04 -6.92
N VAL A 23 -1.28 11.88 -5.61
CA VAL A 23 -0.57 12.66 -4.60
C VAL A 23 0.48 11.76 -3.97
N VAL A 24 1.71 12.25 -3.93
CA VAL A 24 2.84 11.59 -3.29
C VAL A 24 3.38 12.49 -2.19
N VAL A 25 3.69 11.90 -1.03
CA VAL A 25 4.31 12.63 0.08
C VAL A 25 5.68 12.02 0.37
N ARG A 26 6.71 12.85 0.31
CA ARG A 26 8.05 12.54 0.79
C ARG A 26 8.14 12.89 2.26
N TYR A 27 8.64 11.97 3.07
CA TYR A 27 8.92 12.16 4.47
C TYR A 27 10.42 12.04 4.74
N THR A 28 10.96 12.94 5.55
CA THR A 28 12.36 12.94 5.99
C THR A 28 12.45 13.29 7.47
N ARG A 29 13.48 12.80 8.16
CA ARG A 29 13.74 13.13 9.57
C ARG A 29 14.43 14.49 9.74
N ASN A 30 15.26 14.86 8.76
CA ASN A 30 16.08 16.08 8.78
C ASN A 30 15.91 16.81 7.43
N GLU A 31 16.11 18.13 7.41
CA GLU A 31 16.03 18.95 6.18
C GLU A 31 16.98 18.47 5.08
N ARG A 32 18.11 17.87 5.49
CA ARG A 32 19.09 17.24 4.61
C ARG A 32 19.22 15.77 4.99
N PRO A 33 18.42 14.88 4.38
CA PRO A 33 18.54 13.45 4.62
C PRO A 33 19.90 12.93 4.12
N SER A 34 20.36 11.81 4.70
CA SER A 34 21.60 11.14 4.27
C SER A 34 21.55 10.85 2.76
N SER A 35 22.67 11.09 2.07
CA SER A 35 22.83 10.77 0.64
C SER A 35 23.16 9.30 0.38
N SER A 36 23.33 8.48 1.41
CA SER A 36 23.63 7.04 1.30
C SER A 36 22.56 6.12 1.87
N GLY A 37 21.66 6.62 2.72
CA GLY A 37 20.65 5.78 3.36
C GLY A 37 19.61 5.22 2.40
N THR A 38 18.87 4.21 2.83
CA THR A 38 17.79 3.57 2.08
C THR A 38 16.64 4.54 1.84
N ILE A 39 16.01 4.43 0.68
CA ILE A 39 14.75 5.09 0.33
C ILE A 39 13.62 4.06 0.47
N LEU A 40 12.55 4.40 1.19
CA LEU A 40 11.35 3.57 1.23
C LEU A 40 10.31 4.09 0.25
N VAL A 41 9.67 3.20 -0.51
CA VAL A 41 8.48 3.52 -1.33
C VAL A 41 7.29 2.77 -0.76
N LEU A 42 6.23 3.49 -0.41
CA LEU A 42 5.08 2.99 0.33
C LEU A 42 3.81 3.11 -0.51
N ALA A 43 3.00 2.04 -0.53
CA ALA A 43 1.71 2.04 -1.22
C ALA A 43 0.65 1.32 -0.37
N HIS A 44 -0.45 2.01 -0.10
CA HIS A 44 -1.49 1.59 0.86
C HIS A 44 -2.53 0.61 0.28
N ALA A 45 -3.32 -0.02 1.15
CA ALA A 45 -4.48 -0.85 0.78
C ALA A 45 -5.72 -0.04 0.35
N VAL A 46 -6.72 -0.71 -0.24
CA VAL A 46 -8.04 -0.11 -0.47
C VAL A 46 -8.64 0.36 0.87
N GLY A 47 -9.30 1.52 0.86
CA GLY A 47 -9.88 2.10 2.08
C GLY A 47 -8.89 2.82 2.99
N CYS A 48 -7.60 2.82 2.64
CA CYS A 48 -6.54 3.58 3.32
C CYS A 48 -6.11 4.80 2.48
N HIS A 49 -5.08 5.51 2.94
CA HIS A 49 -4.49 6.67 2.26
C HIS A 49 -2.99 6.78 2.58
N LYS A 50 -2.27 7.67 1.89
CA LYS A 50 -0.79 7.77 1.97
C LYS A 50 -0.25 8.06 3.38
N GLU A 51 -0.98 8.73 4.26
CA GLU A 51 -0.54 9.01 5.63
C GLU A 51 -0.69 7.81 6.58
N GLN A 52 -1.39 6.73 6.20
CA GLN A 52 -1.53 5.54 7.05
C GLN A 52 -0.20 4.85 7.42
N TRP A 53 0.89 5.24 6.76
CA TRP A 53 2.23 4.77 7.08
C TRP A 53 2.93 5.54 8.20
N LEU A 54 2.38 6.69 8.64
CA LEU A 54 3.01 7.52 9.67
C LEU A 54 3.32 6.76 10.97
N PRO A 55 2.42 5.91 11.53
CA PRO A 55 2.72 5.16 12.74
C PRO A 55 3.88 4.16 12.56
N ILE A 56 4.02 3.59 11.36
CA ILE A 56 5.09 2.66 11.00
C ILE A 56 6.41 3.40 10.83
N LEU A 57 6.40 4.52 10.10
CA LEU A 57 7.59 5.34 9.85
C LEU A 57 8.18 5.90 11.13
N GLU A 58 7.33 6.35 12.06
CA GLU A 58 7.77 6.86 13.35
C GLU A 58 8.55 5.84 14.15
N ARG A 59 8.05 4.60 14.20
CA ARG A 59 8.70 3.49 14.89
C ARG A 59 9.96 3.03 14.17
N LEU A 60 9.94 2.91 12.84
CA LEU A 60 11.13 2.53 12.06
C LEU A 60 12.30 3.51 12.26
N TRP A 61 12.06 4.81 12.22
CA TRP A 61 13.11 5.82 12.44
C TRP A 61 13.61 5.90 13.88
N ALA A 62 12.83 5.39 14.84
CA ALA A 62 13.26 5.29 16.23
C ALA A 62 14.23 4.12 16.45
N ILE A 63 14.32 3.15 15.52
CA ILE A 63 15.19 1.97 15.67
C ILE A 63 16.65 2.33 15.39
N PRO A 64 17.57 2.16 16.36
CA PRO A 64 18.99 2.37 16.13
C PRO A 64 19.54 1.42 15.07
N GLY A 65 20.39 1.96 14.19
CA GLY A 65 21.08 1.20 13.14
C GLY A 65 20.30 0.98 11.84
N LEU A 66 19.05 1.44 11.74
CA LEU A 66 18.35 1.51 10.44
C LEU A 66 18.68 2.85 9.75
N ASP A 67 19.39 2.79 8.63
CA ASP A 67 19.74 3.99 7.84
C ASP A 67 18.65 4.30 6.81
N ILE A 68 17.48 4.75 7.28
CA ILE A 68 16.38 5.20 6.40
C ILE A 68 16.53 6.70 6.16
N SER A 69 16.90 7.07 4.93
CA SER A 69 17.09 8.47 4.54
C SER A 69 15.77 9.22 4.33
N GLU A 70 14.85 8.58 3.61
CA GLU A 70 13.56 9.16 3.26
C GLU A 70 12.53 8.06 2.93
N ALA A 71 11.25 8.43 3.00
CA ALA A 71 10.15 7.57 2.62
C ALA A 71 9.17 8.31 1.71
N TRP A 72 8.73 7.68 0.65
CA TRP A 72 7.78 8.21 -0.32
C TRP A 72 6.49 7.41 -0.25
N SER A 73 5.40 8.03 0.17
CA SER A 73 4.10 7.40 0.23
C SER A 73 3.22 7.84 -0.93
N VAL A 74 2.79 6.87 -1.73
CA VAL A 74 2.04 7.06 -2.98
C VAL A 74 0.57 6.74 -2.76
N GLU A 75 -0.31 7.59 -3.26
CA GLU A 75 -1.76 7.44 -3.14
C GLU A 75 -2.39 6.86 -4.41
N GLY A 76 -3.34 5.93 -4.25
CA GLY A 76 -4.15 5.46 -5.37
C GLY A 76 -4.96 6.60 -5.99
N PRO A 77 -5.18 6.62 -7.33
CA PRO A 77 -5.78 7.77 -8.00
C PRO A 77 -7.22 8.06 -7.56
N ASN A 78 -7.91 7.04 -7.07
CA ASN A 78 -9.28 7.11 -6.56
C ASN A 78 -9.37 7.21 -5.02
N HIS A 79 -8.24 7.40 -4.32
CA HIS A 79 -8.16 7.44 -2.86
C HIS A 79 -7.74 8.83 -2.37
N GLY A 80 -8.02 9.08 -1.08
CA GLY A 80 -7.49 10.23 -0.34
C GLY A 80 -7.62 11.57 -1.05
N ASP A 81 -6.52 12.32 -1.10
CA ASP A 81 -6.46 13.61 -1.78
C ASP A 81 -6.41 13.47 -3.31
N ALA A 82 -5.85 12.37 -3.83
CA ALA A 82 -5.76 12.11 -5.26
C ALA A 82 -7.14 12.05 -5.93
N LEU A 83 -8.16 11.54 -5.23
CA LEU A 83 -9.54 11.51 -5.74
C LEU A 83 -10.04 12.92 -6.10
N ALA A 84 -9.67 13.94 -5.33
CA ALA A 84 -10.06 15.32 -5.60
C ALA A 84 -9.46 15.85 -6.92
N TYR A 85 -8.25 15.42 -7.29
CA TYR A 85 -7.62 15.76 -8.57
C TYR A 85 -8.13 14.94 -9.76
N ASN A 86 -8.92 13.88 -9.50
CA ASN A 86 -9.50 13.03 -10.52
C ASN A 86 -11.03 13.13 -10.52
N LYS A 87 -11.62 14.17 -9.94
CA LYS A 87 -13.08 14.31 -9.82
C LYS A 87 -13.80 14.29 -11.18
N GLU A 88 -13.27 15.01 -12.17
CA GLU A 88 -13.83 14.99 -13.53
C GLU A 88 -13.79 13.56 -14.13
N LEU A 89 -12.68 12.86 -13.91
CA LEU A 89 -12.53 11.48 -14.37
C LEU A 89 -13.45 10.51 -13.61
N LEU A 90 -13.72 10.76 -12.33
CA LEU A 90 -14.69 10.00 -11.54
C LEU A 90 -16.09 10.12 -12.15
N ASP A 91 -16.48 11.33 -12.54
CA ASP A 91 -17.80 11.60 -13.11
C ASP A 91 -17.95 11.00 -14.53
N GLU A 92 -16.90 11.07 -15.35
CA GLU A 92 -16.93 10.60 -16.74
C GLU A 92 -16.63 9.10 -16.92
N ALA A 93 -15.77 8.54 -16.07
CA ALA A 93 -15.20 7.20 -16.24
C ALA A 93 -15.02 6.49 -14.90
N PHE A 94 -16.04 6.54 -14.06
CA PHE A 94 -16.10 5.97 -12.71
C PHE A 94 -15.44 4.58 -12.58
N ASN A 95 -15.80 3.63 -13.45
CA ASN A 95 -15.27 2.27 -13.42
C ASN A 95 -13.77 2.22 -13.74
N ALA A 96 -13.31 3.04 -14.69
CA ALA A 96 -11.89 3.08 -15.08
C ALA A 96 -11.03 3.73 -13.99
N LEU A 97 -11.54 4.73 -13.27
CA LEU A 97 -10.85 5.32 -12.14
C LEU A 97 -10.84 4.39 -10.91
N SER A 98 -11.93 3.64 -10.70
CA SER A 98 -12.07 2.73 -9.56
C SER A 98 -11.35 1.40 -9.73
N ASP A 99 -10.90 1.09 -10.94
CA ASP A 99 -10.04 -0.07 -11.22
C ASP A 99 -8.65 0.11 -10.58
N LEU A 100 -8.22 -0.91 -9.84
CA LEU A 100 -6.90 -0.94 -9.20
C LEU A 100 -5.74 -0.92 -10.20
N SER A 101 -5.97 -1.25 -11.48
CA SER A 101 -4.96 -1.09 -12.54
C SER A 101 -4.44 0.36 -12.63
N GLY A 102 -5.29 1.36 -12.33
CA GLY A 102 -4.88 2.75 -12.24
C GLY A 102 -3.85 3.02 -11.15
N TYR A 103 -3.86 2.26 -10.06
CA TYR A 103 -2.88 2.40 -8.97
C TYR A 103 -1.48 1.98 -9.43
N GLY A 104 -1.38 0.87 -10.16
CA GLY A 104 -0.12 0.47 -10.78
C GLY A 104 0.43 1.52 -11.75
N GLN A 105 -0.44 2.18 -12.52
CA GLN A 105 -0.02 3.23 -13.46
C GLN A 105 0.51 4.47 -12.75
N VAL A 106 -0.14 4.93 -11.67
CA VAL A 106 0.36 6.11 -10.94
C VAL A 106 1.65 5.80 -10.18
N LEU A 107 1.84 4.59 -9.67
CA LEU A 107 3.11 4.18 -9.05
C LEU A 107 4.24 4.13 -10.08
N LEU A 108 3.98 3.58 -11.27
CA LEU A 108 4.92 3.62 -12.39
C LEU A 108 5.23 5.06 -12.83
N GLY A 109 4.21 5.92 -12.87
CA GLY A 109 4.33 7.34 -13.16
C GLY A 109 5.20 8.07 -12.13
N PHE A 110 5.01 7.79 -10.84
CA PHE A 110 5.86 8.32 -9.77
C PHE A 110 7.32 7.92 -9.95
N ILE A 111 7.60 6.63 -10.19
CA ILE A 111 8.98 6.16 -10.36
C ILE A 111 9.64 6.83 -11.58
N ASN A 112 8.89 7.06 -12.66
CA ASN A 112 9.39 7.71 -13.87
C ASN A 112 9.39 9.25 -13.80
N SER A 113 8.91 9.86 -12.72
CA SER A 113 8.80 11.32 -12.60
C SER A 113 10.14 12.04 -12.44
N GLY A 114 11.19 11.31 -12.07
CA GLY A 114 12.50 11.88 -11.71
C GLY A 114 12.60 12.36 -10.25
N LEU A 115 11.53 12.24 -9.45
CA LEU A 115 11.57 12.54 -8.02
C LEU A 115 12.31 11.47 -7.19
N LEU A 116 12.31 10.22 -7.66
CA LEU A 116 12.92 9.09 -6.98
C LEU A 116 14.28 8.75 -7.60
N ASP A 117 15.35 8.85 -6.82
CA ASP A 117 16.71 8.51 -7.25
C ASP A 117 17.01 7.00 -7.16
N TYR A 118 16.21 6.18 -7.85
CA TYR A 118 16.38 4.73 -7.81
C TYR A 118 17.62 4.20 -8.57
N LYS A 119 18.30 5.06 -9.32
CA LYS A 119 19.48 4.68 -10.13
C LYS A 119 20.77 4.66 -9.34
N HIS A 120 20.84 5.47 -8.27
CA HIS A 120 22.05 5.64 -7.47
C HIS A 120 21.85 5.26 -6.01
N ARG A 121 20.60 5.04 -5.59
CA ARG A 121 20.24 4.75 -4.21
C ARG A 121 19.53 3.42 -4.07
N GLU A 122 19.67 2.83 -2.89
CA GLU A 122 18.87 1.69 -2.50
C GLU A 122 17.41 2.14 -2.31
N VAL A 123 16.49 1.45 -2.99
CA VAL A 123 15.05 1.69 -2.85
C VAL A 123 14.35 0.40 -2.48
N ILE A 124 13.65 0.39 -1.36
CA ILE A 124 12.86 -0.74 -0.89
C ILE A 124 11.37 -0.38 -0.96
N ALA A 125 10.59 -1.19 -1.66
CA ALA A 125 9.14 -1.03 -1.68
C ALA A 125 8.51 -1.76 -0.48
N ILE A 126 7.68 -1.08 0.31
CA ILE A 126 6.86 -1.67 1.38
C ILE A 126 5.40 -1.36 1.07
N VAL A 127 4.66 -2.38 0.67
CA VAL A 127 3.36 -2.18 0.03
C VAL A 127 2.32 -3.12 0.59
N HIS A 128 1.07 -2.64 0.71
CA HIS A 128 0.01 -3.36 1.41
C HIS A 128 -1.20 -3.61 0.51
N SER A 129 -1.66 -4.87 0.47
CA SER A 129 -2.86 -5.31 -0.26
C SER A 129 -2.93 -4.78 -1.70
N ALA A 130 -3.79 -3.80 -2.03
CA ALA A 130 -3.83 -3.20 -3.37
C ALA A 130 -2.50 -2.55 -3.78
N GLY A 131 -1.75 -1.99 -2.84
CA GLY A 131 -0.39 -1.49 -3.08
C GLY A 131 0.56 -2.60 -3.54
N CYS A 132 0.36 -3.86 -3.13
CA CYS A 132 1.15 -5.00 -3.61
C CYS A 132 0.96 -5.19 -5.12
N GLN A 133 -0.29 -5.14 -5.58
CA GLN A 133 -0.58 -5.22 -7.01
C GLN A 133 0.06 -4.04 -7.76
N ALA A 134 -0.05 -2.82 -7.22
CA ALA A 134 0.54 -1.65 -7.85
C ALA A 134 2.07 -1.79 -8.01
N ALA A 135 2.77 -2.26 -6.97
CA ALA A 135 4.22 -2.48 -6.99
C ALA A 135 4.63 -3.57 -7.99
N VAL A 136 3.92 -4.71 -8.00
CA VAL A 136 4.18 -5.77 -8.97
C VAL A 136 3.97 -5.25 -10.39
N HIS A 137 2.88 -4.55 -10.66
CA HIS A 137 2.61 -3.96 -11.98
C HIS A 137 3.73 -3.00 -12.41
N ALA A 138 4.12 -2.07 -11.54
CA ALA A 138 5.17 -1.11 -11.84
C ALA A 138 6.52 -1.81 -12.09
N ALA A 139 6.93 -2.74 -11.23
CA ALA A 139 8.18 -3.47 -11.38
C ALA A 139 8.19 -4.36 -12.64
N SER A 140 7.10 -5.06 -12.94
CA SER A 140 6.98 -5.88 -14.14
C SER A 140 7.00 -5.06 -15.43
N ALA A 141 6.58 -3.78 -15.39
CA ALA A 141 6.75 -2.89 -16.53
C ALA A 141 8.23 -2.65 -16.86
N PHE A 142 9.11 -2.53 -15.86
CA PHE A 142 10.55 -2.44 -16.08
C PHE A 142 11.13 -3.74 -16.65
N ILE A 143 10.74 -4.90 -16.08
CA ILE A 143 11.19 -6.22 -16.55
C ILE A 143 10.82 -6.43 -18.02
N ARG A 144 9.56 -6.18 -18.40
CA ARG A 144 9.08 -6.34 -19.78
C ARG A 144 9.82 -5.43 -20.76
N ASP A 145 10.18 -4.23 -20.32
CA ASP A 145 10.93 -3.27 -21.12
C ASP A 145 12.45 -3.55 -21.16
N GLY A 146 12.92 -4.63 -20.51
CA GLY A 146 14.35 -4.96 -20.42
C GLY A 146 15.16 -3.99 -19.57
N LYS A 147 14.51 -3.27 -18.64
CA LYS A 147 15.14 -2.29 -17.75
C LYS A 147 15.35 -2.88 -16.36
N THR A 148 16.34 -2.35 -15.65
CA THR A 148 16.55 -2.66 -14.24
C THR A 148 15.34 -2.25 -13.41
N VAL A 149 14.85 -3.16 -12.57
CA VAL A 149 13.76 -2.90 -11.63
C VAL A 149 14.20 -1.79 -10.66
N PRO A 150 13.35 -0.80 -10.35
CA PRO A 150 13.71 0.36 -9.55
C PRO A 150 13.83 0.06 -8.04
N PHE A 151 13.64 -1.20 -7.63
CA PHE A 151 13.66 -1.61 -6.23
C PHE A 151 14.77 -2.63 -6.01
N THR A 152 15.53 -2.49 -4.94
CA THR A 152 16.51 -3.49 -4.51
C THR A 152 15.85 -4.63 -3.75
N SER A 153 14.67 -4.41 -3.18
CA SER A 153 13.79 -5.44 -2.64
C SER A 153 12.35 -4.94 -2.54
N ILE A 154 11.40 -5.88 -2.48
CA ILE A 154 9.98 -5.59 -2.34
C ILE A 154 9.42 -6.40 -1.17
N ILE A 155 8.75 -5.72 -0.25
CA ILE A 155 8.10 -6.28 0.92
C ILE A 155 6.59 -6.15 0.73
N LEU A 156 5.92 -7.27 0.48
CA LEU A 156 4.48 -7.37 0.24
C LEU A 156 3.76 -7.70 1.56
N LEU A 157 2.90 -6.80 2.01
CA LEU A 157 2.10 -6.97 3.22
C LEU A 157 0.70 -7.43 2.77
N GLU A 158 0.29 -8.62 3.19
CA GLU A 158 -1.02 -9.20 2.87
C GLU A 158 -1.40 -9.10 1.36
N PRO A 159 -0.54 -9.62 0.46
CA PRO A 159 -0.86 -9.64 -0.97
C PRO A 159 -2.07 -10.56 -1.26
N VAL A 160 -3.01 -10.06 -2.07
CA VAL A 160 -4.16 -10.83 -2.53
C VAL A 160 -3.97 -11.18 -4.01
N PHE A 161 -3.09 -12.14 -4.28
CA PHE A 161 -2.79 -12.64 -5.62
C PHE A 161 -3.42 -14.01 -5.82
N LEU A 162 -4.58 -14.04 -6.45
CA LEU A 162 -5.44 -15.21 -6.57
C LEU A 162 -5.85 -15.39 -8.03
N SER A 163 -6.23 -16.62 -8.40
CA SER A 163 -6.83 -16.86 -9.72
C SER A 163 -8.14 -16.09 -9.86
N ALA A 164 -8.56 -15.82 -11.10
CA ALA A 164 -9.73 -14.99 -11.37
C ALA A 164 -10.99 -15.48 -10.62
N ASP A 165 -11.31 -16.78 -10.70
CA ASP A 165 -12.49 -17.34 -10.04
C ASP A 165 -12.45 -17.18 -8.52
N VAL A 166 -11.29 -17.44 -7.91
CA VAL A 166 -11.11 -17.34 -6.46
C VAL A 166 -11.16 -15.87 -6.03
N SER A 167 -10.50 -14.99 -6.77
CA SER A 167 -10.49 -13.54 -6.52
C SER A 167 -11.90 -12.97 -6.61
N ASN A 168 -12.63 -13.26 -7.69
CA ASN A 168 -14.02 -12.81 -7.90
C ASN A 168 -14.94 -13.31 -6.78
N ALA A 169 -14.85 -14.59 -6.41
CA ALA A 169 -15.68 -15.17 -5.34
C ALA A 169 -15.37 -14.60 -3.95
N LEU A 170 -14.12 -14.20 -3.70
CA LEU A 170 -13.68 -13.63 -2.43
C LEU A 170 -14.00 -12.14 -2.34
N LEU A 171 -13.56 -11.34 -3.31
CA LEU A 171 -13.60 -9.88 -3.27
C LEU A 171 -15.00 -9.32 -3.52
N SER A 172 -15.86 -10.02 -4.29
CA SER A 172 -17.27 -9.63 -4.44
C SER A 172 -18.03 -9.56 -3.11
N ARG A 173 -17.58 -10.30 -2.08
CA ARG A 173 -18.16 -10.27 -0.73
C ARG A 173 -17.92 -8.96 0.00
N LEU A 174 -16.95 -8.16 -0.45
CA LEU A 174 -16.60 -6.86 0.13
C LEU A 174 -17.44 -5.72 -0.45
N VAL A 175 -18.01 -5.90 -1.64
CA VAL A 175 -18.74 -4.84 -2.36
C VAL A 175 -19.91 -4.31 -1.51
N LYS A 176 -20.81 -5.20 -1.06
CA LYS A 176 -22.01 -4.80 -0.31
C LYS A 176 -21.67 -4.16 1.05
N PRO A 177 -20.79 -4.73 1.90
CA PRO A 177 -20.38 -4.09 3.14
C PRO A 177 -19.70 -2.73 2.93
N CYS A 178 -18.85 -2.60 1.91
CA CYS A 178 -18.19 -1.32 1.61
C CYS A 178 -19.19 -0.28 1.14
N ALA A 179 -20.11 -0.62 0.23
CA ALA A 179 -21.13 0.30 -0.26
C ALA A 179 -22.05 0.81 0.86
N ALA A 180 -22.40 -0.07 1.81
CA ALA A 180 -23.23 0.26 2.97
C ALA A 180 -22.51 1.01 4.09
N ARG A 181 -21.19 1.23 3.96
CA ARG A 181 -20.39 1.88 5.00
C ARG A 181 -20.82 3.34 5.17
N LYS A 182 -21.03 3.75 6.42
CA LYS A 182 -21.24 5.15 6.75
C LYS A 182 -19.96 5.94 6.43
N TRP A 183 -20.10 6.97 5.62
CA TRP A 183 -18.97 7.78 5.15
C TRP A 183 -19.20 9.28 5.35
N GLN A 184 -20.31 9.67 5.99
CA GLN A 184 -20.64 11.05 6.34
C GLN A 184 -21.20 11.12 7.77
N TRP A 185 -20.89 12.19 8.48
CA TRP A 185 -21.27 12.46 9.87
C TRP A 185 -21.57 13.95 10.05
N LYS A 186 -22.36 14.31 11.07
CA LYS A 186 -22.73 15.71 11.34
C LYS A 186 -21.59 16.53 11.94
N SER A 187 -20.58 15.90 12.52
CA SER A 187 -19.43 16.59 13.12
C SER A 187 -18.18 15.70 13.15
N ARG A 188 -17.04 16.30 13.52
CA ARG A 188 -15.78 15.57 13.73
C ARG A 188 -15.87 14.59 14.89
N GLU A 189 -16.56 14.98 15.95
CA GLU A 189 -16.76 14.18 17.16
C GLU A 189 -17.63 12.94 16.87
N GLU A 190 -18.71 13.09 16.08
CA GLU A 190 -19.54 11.95 15.68
C GLU A 190 -18.75 10.96 14.81
N ALA A 191 -17.94 11.46 13.88
CA ALA A 191 -17.05 10.63 13.06
C ALA A 191 -16.05 9.85 13.94
N ALA A 192 -15.40 10.51 14.88
CA ALA A 192 -14.47 9.88 15.82
C ALA A 192 -15.13 8.81 16.69
N GLN A 193 -16.32 9.07 17.22
CA GLN A 193 -17.08 8.10 18.00
C GLN A 193 -17.48 6.87 17.17
N HIS A 194 -17.81 7.06 15.90
CA HIS A 194 -18.16 5.99 14.98
C HIS A 194 -16.94 5.13 14.62
N VAL A 195 -15.84 5.75 14.17
CA VAL A 195 -14.60 5.05 13.77
C VAL A 195 -14.08 4.16 14.90
N LYS A 196 -14.11 4.62 16.15
CA LYS A 196 -13.67 3.82 17.31
C LYS A 196 -14.51 2.54 17.55
N LYS A 197 -15.72 2.45 17.00
CA LYS A 197 -16.67 1.36 17.27
C LYS A 197 -17.00 0.50 16.05
N ALA A 198 -16.85 1.06 14.85
CA ALA A 198 -17.27 0.42 13.60
C ALA A 198 -16.14 -0.40 12.97
N PHE A 199 -16.50 -1.52 12.34
CA PHE A 199 -15.56 -2.29 11.52
C PHE A 199 -15.33 -1.58 10.17
N PRO A 200 -14.10 -1.57 9.61
CA PRO A 200 -12.90 -2.25 10.11
C PRO A 200 -12.15 -1.53 11.24
N TRP A 201 -12.34 -0.23 11.39
CA TRP A 201 -11.50 0.64 12.23
C TRP A 201 -11.44 0.28 13.72
N LYS A 202 -12.46 -0.40 14.26
CA LYS A 202 -12.47 -0.84 15.66
C LYS A 202 -11.34 -1.81 16.03
N SER A 203 -10.74 -2.49 15.05
CA SER A 203 -9.58 -3.38 15.28
C SER A 203 -8.24 -2.67 15.12
N TRP A 204 -8.24 -1.39 14.71
CA TRP A 204 -7.00 -0.66 14.45
C TRP A 204 -6.40 -0.16 15.75
N HIS A 205 -5.07 -0.12 15.79
CA HIS A 205 -4.31 0.55 16.82
C HIS A 205 -4.68 2.04 16.87
N THR A 206 -4.59 2.63 18.06
CA THR A 206 -5.04 4.00 18.32
C THR A 206 -4.34 5.00 17.40
N ASP A 207 -3.01 4.92 17.25
CA ASP A 207 -2.23 5.77 16.34
C ASP A 207 -2.73 5.71 14.87
N ALA A 208 -3.07 4.51 14.37
CA ALA A 208 -3.56 4.35 13.00
C ALA A 208 -4.96 4.94 12.83
N ALA A 209 -5.83 4.76 13.84
CA ALA A 209 -7.16 5.35 13.87
C ALA A 209 -7.10 6.89 13.96
N GLU A 210 -6.18 7.45 14.74
CA GLU A 210 -5.98 8.90 14.85
C GLU A 210 -5.49 9.50 13.53
N VAL A 211 -4.52 8.86 12.87
CA VAL A 211 -4.07 9.23 11.53
C VAL A 211 -5.22 9.15 10.51
N PHE A 212 -6.08 8.13 10.61
CA PHE A 212 -7.26 8.02 9.74
C PHE A 212 -8.25 9.17 9.94
N LEU A 213 -8.52 9.51 11.21
CA LEU A 213 -9.43 10.60 11.56
C LEU A 213 -8.91 11.96 11.10
N GLU A 214 -7.60 12.19 11.14
CA GLU A 214 -6.99 13.45 10.73
C GLU A 214 -6.89 13.58 9.21
N TYR A 215 -6.40 12.55 8.52
CA TYR A 215 -6.02 12.65 7.11
C TYR A 215 -6.97 11.95 6.14
N GLY A 216 -7.77 10.99 6.62
CA GLY A 216 -8.73 10.24 5.81
C GLY A 216 -10.08 10.95 5.64
N MET A 217 -10.26 12.14 6.24
CA MET A 217 -11.53 12.87 6.27
C MET A 217 -11.40 14.30 5.73
N VAL A 218 -12.54 14.83 5.28
CA VAL A 218 -12.75 16.26 5.04
C VAL A 218 -13.74 16.76 6.08
N HIS A 219 -13.36 17.83 6.78
CA HIS A 219 -14.21 18.51 7.75
C HIS A 219 -14.67 19.85 7.17
N THR A 220 -15.99 20.06 7.12
CA THR A 220 -16.62 21.31 6.68
C THR A 220 -17.59 21.81 7.74
N PHE A 221 -18.20 22.98 7.53
CA PHE A 221 -19.27 23.48 8.39
C PHE A 221 -20.54 22.61 8.36
N GLU A 222 -20.71 21.79 7.31
CA GLU A 222 -21.86 20.90 7.14
C GLU A 222 -21.66 19.53 7.82
N GLY A 223 -20.42 19.22 8.20
CA GLY A 223 -20.07 18.00 8.91
C GLY A 223 -18.73 17.41 8.47
N SER A 224 -18.59 16.11 8.66
CA SER A 224 -17.39 15.35 8.29
C SER A 224 -17.72 14.28 7.28
N GLN A 225 -16.83 14.03 6.33
CA GLN A 225 -16.97 12.93 5.38
C GLN A 225 -15.63 12.26 5.10
N LEU A 226 -15.65 10.99 4.73
CA LEU A 226 -14.47 10.29 4.24
C LEU A 226 -14.02 10.91 2.92
N LYS A 227 -12.70 11.04 2.74
CA LYS A 227 -12.10 11.40 1.44
C LYS A 227 -12.35 10.34 0.37
N LEU A 228 -12.52 9.08 0.78
CA LEU A 228 -12.96 7.99 -0.08
C LEU A 228 -14.45 7.69 0.22
N PRO A 229 -15.38 8.08 -0.66
CA PRO A 229 -16.78 7.72 -0.50
C PRO A 229 -17.01 6.21 -0.58
N SER A 230 -18.01 5.72 0.15
CA SER A 230 -18.28 4.27 0.28
C SER A 230 -18.53 3.55 -1.05
N HIS A 231 -19.18 4.24 -2.00
CA HIS A 231 -19.46 3.70 -3.33
C HIS A 231 -18.21 3.61 -4.22
N VAL A 232 -17.26 4.54 -4.08
CA VAL A 232 -15.96 4.51 -4.78
C VAL A 232 -15.10 3.36 -4.23
N GLU A 233 -15.06 3.20 -2.90
CA GLU A 233 -14.38 2.07 -2.27
C GLU A 233 -14.96 0.73 -2.74
N ALA A 234 -16.28 0.60 -2.74
CA ALA A 234 -16.95 -0.63 -3.18
C ALA A 234 -16.64 -0.98 -4.64
N ALA A 235 -16.44 0.02 -5.50
CA ALA A 235 -16.12 -0.16 -6.90
C ALA A 235 -14.70 -0.69 -7.17
N CYS A 236 -13.83 -0.76 -6.15
CA CYS A 236 -12.48 -1.31 -6.27
C CYS A 236 -12.42 -2.84 -6.34
N TYR A 237 -13.51 -3.53 -5.95
CA TYR A 237 -13.51 -4.98 -5.74
C TYR A 237 -14.08 -5.84 -6.89
N PRO A 238 -14.99 -5.37 -7.77
CA PRO A 238 -15.55 -6.19 -8.83
C PRO A 238 -14.55 -6.59 -9.92
N ASN A 239 -13.61 -5.70 -10.29
CA ASN A 239 -12.58 -6.01 -11.27
C ASN A 239 -11.36 -6.63 -10.57
N THR A 240 -10.98 -7.84 -10.98
CA THR A 240 -9.86 -8.58 -10.39
C THR A 240 -8.67 -8.79 -11.33
N GLU A 241 -8.71 -8.22 -12.54
CA GLU A 241 -7.65 -8.35 -13.54
C GLU A 241 -6.28 -7.95 -13.00
N ALA A 242 -6.22 -6.87 -12.23
CA ALA A 242 -5.00 -6.35 -11.65
C ALA A 242 -4.37 -7.36 -10.67
N GLN A 243 -5.18 -8.02 -9.85
CA GLN A 243 -4.75 -9.05 -8.88
C GLN A 243 -4.29 -10.33 -9.59
N VAL A 244 -5.00 -10.73 -10.65
CA VAL A 244 -4.63 -11.87 -11.49
C VAL A 244 -3.30 -11.58 -12.21
N ALA A 245 -3.11 -10.38 -12.75
CA ALA A 245 -1.84 -9.97 -13.32
C ALA A 245 -0.72 -9.97 -12.27
N GLY A 246 -1.01 -9.56 -11.02
CA GLY A 246 -0.09 -9.67 -9.90
C GLY A 246 0.38 -11.12 -9.66
N LEU A 247 -0.57 -12.07 -9.64
CA LEU A 247 -0.26 -13.51 -9.51
C LEU A 247 0.63 -14.01 -10.64
N MET A 248 0.31 -13.65 -11.89
CA MET A 248 1.04 -14.11 -13.08
C MET A 248 2.47 -13.56 -13.15
N ASN A 249 2.67 -12.33 -12.68
CA ASN A 249 3.95 -11.64 -12.76
C ASN A 249 4.89 -11.89 -11.57
N LEU A 250 4.37 -12.42 -10.46
CA LEU A 250 5.15 -12.64 -9.24
C LEU A 250 6.39 -13.54 -9.45
N PRO A 251 6.36 -14.66 -10.22
CA PRO A 251 7.55 -15.49 -10.44
C PRO A 251 8.72 -14.70 -11.03
N SER A 252 8.48 -13.99 -12.14
CA SER A 252 9.52 -13.20 -12.80
C SER A 252 10.02 -12.04 -11.94
N LEU A 253 9.17 -11.52 -11.05
CA LEU A 253 9.58 -10.51 -10.08
C LEU A 253 10.54 -11.09 -9.03
N CYS A 254 10.23 -12.27 -8.49
CA CYS A 254 11.10 -12.98 -7.54
C CYS A 254 12.46 -13.36 -8.15
N GLU A 255 12.52 -13.61 -9.46
CA GLU A 255 13.78 -13.83 -10.18
C GLU A 255 14.59 -12.54 -10.35
N ALA A 256 13.92 -11.40 -10.52
CA ALA A 256 14.57 -10.12 -10.76
C ALA A 256 15.10 -9.46 -9.47
N VAL A 257 14.35 -9.56 -8.37
CA VAL A 257 14.66 -8.88 -7.11
C VAL A 257 14.22 -9.71 -5.89
N PRO A 258 14.86 -9.55 -4.73
CA PRO A 258 14.38 -10.09 -3.47
C PRO A 258 12.93 -9.67 -3.16
N VAL A 259 12.06 -10.66 -2.98
CA VAL A 259 10.65 -10.46 -2.59
C VAL A 259 10.39 -11.10 -1.24
N HIS A 260 9.87 -10.31 -0.31
CA HIS A 260 9.47 -10.73 1.03
C HIS A 260 7.95 -10.63 1.16
N ILE A 261 7.34 -11.54 1.91
CA ILE A 261 5.91 -11.45 2.24
C ILE A 261 5.72 -11.43 3.76
N LEU A 262 4.89 -10.51 4.25
CA LEU A 262 4.39 -10.47 5.61
C LEU A 262 2.89 -10.72 5.59
N PHE A 263 2.45 -11.68 6.40
CA PHE A 263 1.04 -11.93 6.68
C PHE A 263 0.73 -11.62 8.14
N GLY A 264 -0.49 -11.20 8.46
CA GLY A 264 -1.06 -11.33 9.79
C GLY A 264 -1.27 -12.81 10.12
N ALA A 265 -1.01 -13.20 11.37
CA ALA A 265 -1.23 -14.57 11.83
C ALA A 265 -2.72 -14.97 11.74
N ARG A 266 -3.65 -14.02 11.92
CA ARG A 266 -5.09 -14.25 11.87
C ARG A 266 -5.59 -14.38 10.43
N TYR A 267 -6.33 -15.46 10.14
CA TYR A 267 -7.02 -15.64 8.87
C TYR A 267 -8.39 -14.93 8.91
N ASP A 268 -8.46 -13.67 8.47
CA ASP A 268 -9.71 -12.91 8.39
C ASP A 268 -10.19 -12.69 6.95
N LEU A 269 -9.46 -11.91 6.14
CA LEU A 269 -9.87 -11.62 4.77
C LEU A 269 -9.69 -12.83 3.86
N VAL A 270 -8.49 -13.41 3.84
CA VAL A 270 -8.14 -14.56 3.00
C VAL A 270 -8.14 -15.82 3.86
N PRO A 271 -9.14 -16.71 3.72
CA PRO A 271 -9.22 -17.94 4.50
C PRO A 271 -8.00 -18.85 4.28
N LYS A 272 -7.66 -19.65 5.30
CA LYS A 272 -6.54 -20.60 5.26
C LYS A 272 -6.51 -21.49 4.02
N LYS A 273 -7.66 -22.02 3.61
CA LYS A 273 -7.82 -22.86 2.41
C LYS A 273 -7.47 -22.17 1.08
N ILE A 274 -7.39 -20.84 1.06
CA ILE A 274 -6.99 -20.03 -0.10
C ILE A 274 -5.54 -19.56 0.07
N ARG A 275 -5.16 -19.12 1.28
CA ARG A 275 -3.82 -18.59 1.56
C ARG A 275 -2.72 -19.65 1.50
N ASP A 276 -2.95 -20.84 2.06
CA ASP A 276 -1.91 -21.87 2.14
C ASP A 276 -1.48 -22.40 0.75
N PRO A 277 -2.40 -22.69 -0.21
CA PRO A 277 -1.99 -23.10 -1.55
C PRO A 277 -1.19 -22.01 -2.29
N PHE A 278 -1.56 -20.74 -2.12
CA PHE A 278 -0.77 -19.62 -2.63
C PHE A 278 0.64 -19.65 -2.04
N ILE A 279 0.78 -19.71 -0.72
CA ILE A 279 2.09 -19.79 -0.05
C ILE A 279 2.91 -20.97 -0.56
N ALA A 280 2.30 -22.15 -0.67
CA ALA A 280 2.97 -23.36 -1.14
C ALA A 280 3.51 -23.22 -2.58
N SER A 281 2.86 -22.41 -3.42
CA SER A 281 3.23 -22.23 -4.83
C SER A 281 4.42 -21.28 -5.03
N PHE A 282 4.70 -20.42 -4.05
CA PHE A 282 5.71 -19.37 -4.14
C PHE A 282 6.81 -19.46 -3.08
N ARG A 283 6.66 -20.28 -2.05
CA ARG A 283 7.59 -20.34 -0.90
C ARG A 283 9.06 -20.48 -1.32
N ASP A 284 9.33 -21.30 -2.31
CA ASP A 284 10.66 -21.57 -2.87
C ASP A 284 11.25 -20.41 -3.68
N LYS A 285 10.43 -19.44 -4.09
CA LYS A 285 10.82 -18.27 -4.88
C LYS A 285 11.00 -17.02 -4.03
N LEU A 286 10.42 -16.98 -2.83
CA LEU A 286 10.49 -15.83 -1.94
C LEU A 286 11.86 -15.75 -1.26
N THR A 287 12.28 -14.54 -0.93
CA THR A 287 13.45 -14.32 -0.07
C THR A 287 13.11 -14.58 1.40
N SER A 288 11.94 -14.11 1.87
CA SER A 288 11.45 -14.47 3.19
C SER A 288 9.92 -14.43 3.26
N LEU A 289 9.35 -15.19 4.19
CA LEU A 289 7.93 -15.24 4.47
C LEU A 289 7.75 -15.21 5.99
N ARG A 290 7.00 -14.23 6.50
CA ARG A 290 6.86 -13.98 7.93
C ARG A 290 5.41 -13.75 8.33
N TRP A 291 5.17 -13.88 9.63
CA TRP A 291 3.88 -13.61 10.25
C TRP A 291 4.02 -12.53 11.32
N VAL A 292 3.02 -11.66 11.40
CA VAL A 292 2.83 -10.69 12.48
C VAL A 292 1.73 -11.24 13.36
N GLU A 293 2.09 -11.62 14.58
CA GLU A 293 1.14 -12.08 15.58
C GLU A 293 0.14 -10.98 15.94
N GLU A 294 -1.05 -11.40 16.38
CA GLU A 294 -2.15 -10.50 16.78
C GLU A 294 -2.69 -9.56 15.67
N ALA A 295 -2.25 -9.74 14.44
CA ALA A 295 -2.73 -9.02 13.26
C ALA A 295 -3.43 -9.94 12.26
N GLY A 296 -4.33 -9.38 11.45
CA GLY A 296 -4.87 -9.99 10.24
C GLY A 296 -4.54 -9.16 9.00
N HIS A 297 -5.49 -9.06 8.07
CA HIS A 297 -5.28 -8.41 6.76
C HIS A 297 -4.79 -6.95 6.85
N MET A 298 -5.20 -6.24 7.90
CA MET A 298 -4.85 -4.82 8.11
C MET A 298 -3.64 -4.67 9.02
N LEU A 299 -2.63 -5.54 8.90
CA LEU A 299 -1.50 -5.60 9.84
C LEU A 299 -0.76 -4.28 10.12
N PRO A 300 -0.59 -3.32 9.16
CA PRO A 300 0.03 -2.03 9.49
C PRO A 300 -0.85 -1.18 10.41
N GLN A 301 -2.17 -1.34 10.32
CA GLN A 301 -3.14 -0.58 11.12
C GLN A 301 -3.49 -1.29 12.43
N GLU A 302 -3.52 -2.61 12.46
CA GLU A 302 -3.92 -3.40 13.65
C GLU A 302 -2.79 -3.58 14.66
N ASN A 303 -1.58 -3.90 14.20
CA ASN A 303 -0.42 -4.10 15.06
C ASN A 303 0.82 -3.40 14.45
N PRO A 304 0.89 -2.06 14.53
CA PRO A 304 2.02 -1.31 13.98
C PRO A 304 3.35 -1.70 14.61
N ASP A 305 3.38 -2.08 15.90
CA ASP A 305 4.60 -2.50 16.58
C ASP A 305 5.13 -3.83 16.03
N GLY A 306 4.28 -4.86 15.94
CA GLY A 306 4.66 -6.16 15.37
C GLY A 306 4.98 -6.07 13.87
N CYS A 307 4.29 -5.20 13.13
CA CYS A 307 4.62 -4.90 11.74
C CYS A 307 6.03 -4.31 11.63
N VAL A 308 6.37 -3.32 12.46
CA VAL A 308 7.69 -2.67 12.47
C VAL A 308 8.79 -3.64 12.90
N GLU A 309 8.54 -4.51 13.88
CA GLU A 309 9.48 -5.55 14.27
C GLU A 309 9.85 -6.43 13.07
N ALA A 310 8.84 -6.96 12.37
CA ALA A 310 9.05 -7.79 11.18
C ALA A 310 9.75 -7.05 10.04
N LEU A 311 9.36 -5.80 9.77
CA LEU A 311 9.98 -4.95 8.74
C LEU A 311 11.45 -4.65 9.08
N SER A 312 11.74 -4.25 10.32
CA SER A 312 13.09 -3.89 10.75
C SER A 312 14.09 -5.04 10.61
N ALA A 313 13.64 -6.27 10.88
CA ALA A 313 14.46 -7.45 10.71
C ALA A 313 14.74 -7.74 9.23
N ILE A 314 13.76 -7.59 8.33
CA ILE A 314 13.99 -7.70 6.88
C ILE A 314 14.95 -6.61 6.37
N LEU A 315 14.76 -5.36 6.81
CA LEU A 315 15.63 -4.25 6.41
C LEU A 315 17.09 -4.50 6.82
N ARG A 316 17.32 -5.05 8.03
CA ARG A 316 18.67 -5.44 8.49
C ARG A 316 19.28 -6.57 7.67
N GLU A 317 18.49 -7.60 7.35
CA GLU A 317 18.93 -8.72 6.51
C GLU A 317 19.24 -8.29 5.07
N ASN A 318 18.51 -7.31 4.55
CA ASN A 318 18.80 -6.76 3.23
C ASN A 318 20.14 -6.00 3.23
N ALA A 319 20.43 -5.24 4.28
CA ALA A 319 21.70 -4.52 4.44
C ALA A 319 22.92 -5.45 4.60
N GLN A 320 22.75 -6.68 5.11
CA GLN A 320 23.83 -7.66 5.30
C GLN A 320 24.20 -8.44 4.02
N GLY A 321 23.42 -8.31 2.94
CA GLY A 321 23.64 -9.01 1.68
C GLY A 321 23.12 -10.46 1.66
N PRO A 322 23.05 -11.10 0.47
CA PRO A 322 22.36 -12.38 0.27
C PRO A 322 22.99 -13.58 0.98
N GLU A 323 24.30 -13.55 1.28
CA GLU A 323 25.02 -14.69 1.89
C GLU A 323 24.65 -14.95 3.36
N GLN A 324 24.10 -13.96 4.06
CA GLN A 324 23.75 -14.03 5.49
C GLN A 324 22.24 -14.17 5.74
N ARG A 325 21.42 -14.25 4.68
CA ARG A 325 19.97 -14.39 4.83
C ARG A 325 19.60 -15.80 5.29
N PRO A 326 18.70 -15.95 6.28
CA PRO A 326 18.22 -17.27 6.67
C PRO A 326 17.52 -17.94 5.47
N LYS A 327 17.89 -19.18 5.16
CA LYS A 327 17.20 -19.98 4.15
C LYS A 327 15.79 -20.33 4.64
N LEU A 328 14.79 -20.13 3.78
CA LEU A 328 13.37 -20.46 4.01
C LEU A 328 13.11 -21.95 4.20
#